data_AF-A0AAW3S419-F1
#
_entry.id   AF-A0AAW3S419-F1
#
_cell.length_a   1.000
_cell.length_b   1.000
_cell.length_c   1.000
_cell.angle_alpha   90.00
_cell.angle_beta   90.00
_cell.angle_gamma   90.00
#
_symmetry.space_group_name_H-M   'P 1'
#
loop_
_entity.id
_entity.type
_entity.pdbx_description
1 polymer ?
#
loop_
_entity_poly.entity_id
_entity_poly.type
_entity_poly.pdbx_seq_one_letter_code
_entity_poly.pdbx_strand_id
1 'polypeptide(L)'
;MSTKSQRLQNIIKLYKQRTGNSSVIMQDVAKFAAEMGWQLPKPKDPIDLLAEELSKAAREEIRKDEVTGRPYRANLAVTTNKPDGTQFTFWTDIDEAPRHVAHRSFTQRRDQMIGDALQLTFDATHWNRVHADEEPINMVLDFTDDVAEKMTAMDIEDEAA
;
A
#
# COMPACT_ATOMS: atom_id res chain seq x y z
N MET A 1 -27.70 4.64 9.13
CA MET A 1 -27.48 3.24 8.70
C MET A 1 -26.00 2.92 8.78
N SER A 2 -25.61 1.71 9.21
CA SER A 2 -24.19 1.33 9.24
C SER A 2 -23.64 1.05 7.85
N THR A 3 -22.41 1.47 7.58
CA THR A 3 -21.75 1.21 6.29
C THR A 3 -21.45 -0.29 6.13
N LYS A 4 -21.17 -0.75 4.91
CA LYS A 4 -20.71 -2.13 4.68
C LYS A 4 -19.47 -2.45 5.53
N SER A 5 -18.52 -1.51 5.61
CA SER A 5 -17.30 -1.66 6.42
C SER A 5 -17.63 -1.86 7.90
N GLN A 6 -18.51 -1.03 8.48
CA GLN A 6 -18.94 -1.17 9.87
C GLN A 6 -19.61 -2.51 10.16
N ARG A 7 -20.41 -3.03 9.21
CA ARG A 7 -21.02 -4.36 9.35
C ARG A 7 -19.97 -5.48 9.36
N LEU A 8 -18.97 -5.41 8.47
CA LEU A 8 -17.86 -6.37 8.46
C LEU A 8 -17.03 -6.30 9.75
N GLN A 9 -16.74 -5.09 10.25
CA GLN A 9 -16.06 -4.89 11.53
C GLN A 9 -16.81 -5.57 12.69
N ASN A 10 -18.15 -5.50 12.70
CA ASN A 10 -18.96 -6.17 13.72
C ASN A 10 -18.88 -7.70 13.62
N ILE A 11 -18.79 -8.26 12.41
CA ILE A 11 -18.58 -9.70 12.21
C ILE A 11 -17.22 -10.14 12.77
N ILE A 12 -16.15 -9.36 12.51
CA ILE A 12 -14.82 -9.62 13.07
C ILE A 12 -14.89 -9.62 14.60
N LYS A 13 -15.55 -8.63 15.21
CA LYS A 13 -15.72 -8.55 16.67
C LYS A 13 -16.48 -9.76 17.22
N LEU A 14 -17.57 -10.17 16.55
CA LEU A 14 -18.35 -11.33 16.94
C LEU A 14 -17.52 -12.63 16.89
N TYR A 15 -16.72 -12.80 15.83
CA TYR A 15 -15.84 -13.96 15.71
C TYR A 15 -14.81 -14.02 16.84
N LYS A 16 -14.16 -12.90 17.17
CA LYS A 16 -13.24 -12.80 18.31
C LYS A 16 -13.94 -13.15 19.64
N GLN A 17 -15.16 -12.66 19.84
CA GLN A 17 -15.94 -12.97 21.04
C GLN A 17 -16.30 -14.45 21.15
N ARG A 18 -16.64 -15.12 20.05
CA ARG A 18 -17.01 -16.54 20.06
C ARG A 18 -15.84 -17.48 20.24
N THR A 19 -14.68 -17.13 19.69
CA THR A 19 -13.47 -17.96 19.74
C THR A 19 -12.62 -17.69 20.96
N GLY A 20 -12.75 -16.51 21.57
CA GLY A 20 -11.86 -16.05 22.65
C GLY A 20 -10.49 -15.59 22.14
N ASN A 21 -10.23 -15.68 20.84
CA ASN A 21 -8.93 -15.33 20.25
C ASN A 21 -8.83 -13.83 19.95
N SER A 22 -7.79 -13.18 20.47
CA SER A 22 -7.47 -11.78 20.19
C SER A 22 -6.94 -11.60 18.75
N SER A 23 -6.12 -12.55 18.31
CA SER A 23 -5.54 -12.65 16.96
C SER A 23 -6.34 -13.62 16.11
N VAL A 24 -6.74 -13.21 14.91
CA VAL A 24 -7.64 -13.99 14.05
C VAL A 24 -7.20 -13.94 12.59
N ILE A 25 -7.39 -15.05 11.88
CA ILE A 25 -7.12 -15.17 10.44
C ILE A 25 -8.38 -14.73 9.69
N MET A 26 -8.25 -13.73 8.82
CA MET A 26 -9.42 -13.18 8.10
C MET A 26 -10.11 -14.19 7.19
N GLN A 27 -9.39 -15.21 6.71
CA GLN A 27 -9.99 -16.32 5.95
C GLN A 27 -10.99 -17.13 6.79
N ASP A 28 -10.68 -17.38 8.06
CA ASP A 28 -11.59 -18.11 8.95
C ASP A 28 -12.77 -17.23 9.38
N VAL A 29 -12.54 -15.93 9.59
CA VAL A 29 -13.62 -14.95 9.78
C VAL A 29 -14.55 -14.92 8.57
N ALA A 30 -14.02 -14.99 7.35
CA ALA A 30 -14.82 -14.99 6.12
C ALA A 30 -15.66 -16.27 5.99
N LYS A 31 -15.09 -17.44 6.29
CA LYS A 31 -15.84 -18.71 6.35
C LYS A 31 -16.97 -18.64 7.38
N PHE A 32 -16.68 -18.16 8.59
CA PHE A 32 -17.67 -17.94 9.63
C PHE A 32 -18.78 -16.97 9.20
N ALA A 33 -18.43 -15.86 8.53
CA ALA A 33 -19.39 -14.92 8.00
C ALA A 33 -20.34 -15.59 6.98
N ALA A 34 -19.78 -16.40 6.08
CA ALA A 34 -20.54 -17.13 5.06
C ALA A 34 -21.49 -18.17 5.70
N GLU A 35 -21.03 -18.91 6.70
CA GLU A 35 -21.86 -19.84 7.49
C GLU A 35 -23.02 -19.13 8.21
N MET A 36 -22.81 -17.87 8.62
CA MET A 36 -23.86 -17.00 9.18
C MET A 36 -24.79 -16.37 8.13
N GLY A 37 -24.64 -16.71 6.85
CA GLY A 37 -25.47 -16.20 5.75
C GLY A 37 -25.01 -14.88 5.16
N TRP A 38 -23.80 -14.40 5.48
CA TRP A 38 -23.22 -13.26 4.80
C TRP A 38 -22.96 -13.59 3.33
N GLN A 39 -23.44 -12.73 2.43
CA GLN A 39 -23.31 -12.94 0.99
C GLN A 39 -21.85 -12.79 0.55
N LEU A 40 -21.34 -13.83 -0.11
CA LEU A 40 -20.01 -13.80 -0.71
C LEU A 40 -19.96 -12.73 -1.82
N PRO A 41 -18.80 -12.07 -2.01
CA PRO A 41 -18.64 -11.14 -3.11
C PRO A 41 -18.80 -11.86 -4.46
N LYS A 42 -19.35 -11.16 -5.45
CA LYS A 42 -19.39 -11.66 -6.82
C LYS A 42 -17.96 -11.69 -7.40
N PRO A 43 -17.64 -12.66 -8.26
CA PRO A 43 -16.39 -12.62 -9.03
C PRO A 43 -16.25 -11.29 -9.77
N LYS A 44 -15.02 -10.78 -9.87
CA LYS A 44 -14.69 -9.61 -10.69
C LYS A 44 -14.86 -9.95 -12.18
N ASP A 45 -15.07 -8.92 -12.99
CA ASP A 45 -15.08 -9.07 -14.45
C ASP A 45 -13.68 -9.51 -14.95
N PRO A 46 -13.59 -10.44 -15.93
CA PRO A 46 -12.31 -10.88 -16.46
C PRO A 46 -11.44 -9.76 -17.05
N ILE A 47 -12.04 -8.73 -17.64
CA ILE A 47 -11.31 -7.58 -18.18
C ILE A 47 -10.72 -6.73 -17.05
N ASP A 48 -11.47 -6.54 -15.96
CA ASP A 48 -10.96 -5.84 -14.77
C ASP A 48 -9.78 -6.60 -14.16
N LEU A 49 -9.83 -7.94 -14.11
CA LEU A 49 -8.71 -8.76 -13.65
C LEU A 49 -7.47 -8.59 -14.54
N LEU A 50 -7.63 -8.64 -15.86
CA LEU A 50 -6.52 -8.43 -16.79
C LEU A 50 -5.95 -7.01 -16.68
N ALA A 51 -6.80 -5.99 -16.48
CA ALA A 51 -6.35 -4.61 -16.27
C ALA A 51 -5.54 -4.45 -14.97
N GLU A 52 -5.91 -5.18 -13.90
CA GLU A 52 -5.14 -5.23 -12.65
C GLU A 52 -3.76 -5.89 -12.87
N GLU A 53 -3.69 -6.97 -13.63
CA GLU A 53 -2.43 -7.63 -13.99
C GLU A 53 -1.52 -6.74 -14.84
N LEU A 54 -2.06 -6.07 -15.86
CA LEU A 54 -1.31 -5.12 -16.69
C LEU A 54 -0.80 -3.92 -15.88
N SER A 55 -1.63 -3.41 -14.96
CA SER A 55 -1.24 -2.33 -14.05
C SER A 55 -0.10 -2.75 -13.11
N LYS A 56 -0.12 -4.01 -12.65
CA LYS A 56 0.97 -4.58 -11.85
C LYS A 56 2.25 -4.69 -12.68
N ALA A 57 2.16 -5.25 -13.88
CA ALA A 57 3.31 -5.38 -14.79
C ALA A 57 3.93 -4.02 -15.11
N ALA A 58 3.12 -2.99 -15.42
CA ALA A 58 3.61 -1.64 -15.69
C ALA A 58 4.36 -1.04 -14.48
N ARG A 59 3.94 -1.34 -13.25
CA ARG A 59 4.61 -0.87 -12.02
C ARG A 59 5.94 -1.55 -11.76
N GLU A 60 6.07 -2.80 -12.18
CA GLU A 60 7.23 -3.67 -11.97
C GLU A 60 8.32 -3.47 -13.01
N GLU A 61 8.02 -2.84 -14.15
CA GLU A 61 9.01 -2.53 -15.17
C GLU A 61 10.08 -1.56 -14.65
N ILE A 62 11.31 -2.05 -14.58
CA ILE A 62 12.50 -1.32 -14.15
C ILE A 62 13.48 -1.25 -15.32
N ARG A 63 14.03 -0.05 -15.55
CA ARG A 63 15.16 0.20 -16.44
C ARG A 63 16.36 0.71 -15.63
N LYS A 64 17.57 0.64 -16.18
CA LYS A 64 18.78 1.21 -15.57
C LYS A 64 19.10 2.54 -16.23
N ASP A 65 19.40 3.55 -15.43
CA ASP A 65 19.84 4.85 -15.91
C ASP A 65 21.25 4.74 -16.50
N GLU A 66 21.47 5.22 -17.73
CA GLU A 66 22.74 5.03 -18.44
C GLU A 66 23.91 5.78 -17.81
N VAL A 67 23.64 6.86 -17.06
CA VAL A 67 24.67 7.71 -16.46
C VAL A 67 25.06 7.22 -15.07
N THR A 68 24.07 6.87 -14.25
CA THR A 68 24.27 6.48 -12.85
C THR A 68 24.30 4.96 -12.64
N GLY A 69 23.85 4.17 -13.62
CA GLY A 69 23.67 2.72 -13.52
C GLY A 69 22.46 2.30 -12.66
N ARG A 70 21.81 3.25 -11.98
CA ARG A 70 20.81 2.95 -10.96
C ARG A 70 19.45 2.57 -11.55
N PRO A 71 18.71 1.66 -10.90
CA PRO A 71 17.39 1.27 -11.37
C PRO A 71 16.36 2.38 -11.18
N TYR A 72 15.49 2.58 -12.17
CA TYR A 72 14.33 3.45 -12.11
C TYR A 72 13.09 2.76 -12.69
N ARG A 73 11.90 3.17 -12.25
CA ARG A 73 10.63 2.66 -12.81
C ARG A 73 10.38 3.28 -14.18
N ALA A 74 10.14 2.44 -15.18
CA ALA A 74 9.84 2.89 -16.53
C ALA A 74 8.51 3.67 -16.60
N ASN A 75 7.50 3.26 -15.82
CA ASN A 75 6.17 3.84 -15.90
C ASN A 75 5.80 4.70 -14.69
N LEU A 76 5.27 5.89 -14.97
CA LEU A 76 4.68 6.81 -14.01
C LEU A 76 3.18 6.56 -13.91
N ALA A 77 2.74 6.09 -12.74
CA ALA A 77 1.34 6.00 -12.40
C ALA A 77 0.83 7.36 -11.87
N VAL A 78 -0.29 7.83 -12.41
CA VAL A 78 -1.02 8.97 -11.86
C VAL A 78 -2.48 8.61 -11.68
N THR A 79 -2.95 8.77 -10.46
CA THR A 79 -4.34 8.49 -10.11
C THR A 79 -5.17 9.79 -10.11
N THR A 80 -6.30 9.79 -10.79
CA THR A 80 -7.20 10.94 -10.88
C THR A 80 -8.66 10.51 -10.91
N ASN A 81 -9.57 11.42 -10.61
CA ASN A 81 -11.00 11.17 -10.70
C ASN A 81 -11.52 11.59 -12.07
N LYS A 82 -12.43 10.79 -12.63
CA LYS A 82 -13.30 11.17 -13.74
C LYS A 82 -14.34 12.19 -13.25
N PRO A 83 -15.01 12.92 -14.16
CA PRO A 83 -16.10 13.83 -13.80
C PRO A 83 -17.25 13.16 -13.04
N ASP A 84 -17.46 11.86 -13.25
CA ASP A 84 -18.46 11.05 -12.55
C ASP A 84 -18.04 10.63 -11.12
N GLY A 85 -16.85 11.05 -10.66
CA GLY A 85 -16.29 10.70 -9.35
C GLY A 85 -15.52 9.39 -9.31
N THR A 86 -15.47 8.63 -10.41
CA THR A 86 -14.75 7.35 -10.48
C THR A 86 -13.24 7.60 -10.55
N GLN A 87 -12.50 6.99 -9.64
CA GLN A 87 -11.05 7.03 -9.67
C GLN A 87 -10.49 6.12 -10.76
N PHE A 88 -9.47 6.58 -11.48
CA PHE A 88 -8.70 5.78 -12.42
C PHE A 88 -7.23 6.14 -12.37
N THR A 89 -6.38 5.23 -12.84
CA THR A 89 -4.94 5.43 -12.97
C THR A 89 -4.58 5.43 -14.45
N PHE A 90 -3.79 6.41 -14.87
CA PHE A 90 -3.13 6.36 -16.16
C PHE A 90 -1.64 6.16 -15.97
N TRP A 91 -1.02 5.57 -16.99
CA TRP A 91 0.37 5.20 -17.03
C TRP A 91 1.05 5.97 -18.15
N THR A 92 2.24 6.47 -17.90
CA THR A 92 3.04 7.19 -18.89
C THR A 92 4.50 6.79 -18.71
N ASP A 93 5.19 6.48 -19.80
CA ASP A 93 6.62 6.22 -19.74
C ASP A 93 7.35 7.47 -19.19
N ILE A 94 8.29 7.26 -18.28
CA ILE A 94 9.00 8.32 -17.56
C ILE A 94 9.84 9.21 -18.48
N ASP A 95 10.36 8.67 -19.60
CA ASP A 95 11.18 9.41 -20.55
C ASP A 95 10.34 10.22 -21.54
N GLU A 96 9.07 9.83 -21.73
CA GLU A 96 8.11 10.53 -22.59
C GLU A 96 7.19 11.48 -21.80
N ALA A 97 7.13 11.33 -20.47
CA ALA A 97 6.17 12.04 -19.63
C ALA A 97 6.38 13.56 -19.62
N PRO A 98 5.32 14.37 -19.84
CA PRO A 98 5.43 15.80 -19.66
C PRO A 98 5.63 16.14 -18.17
N ARG A 99 6.37 17.22 -17.88
CA ARG A 99 6.75 17.62 -16.51
C ARG A 99 5.60 17.61 -15.49
N HIS A 100 4.41 18.04 -15.89
CA HIS A 100 3.25 18.09 -14.99
C HIS A 100 2.74 16.70 -14.58
N VAL A 101 2.84 15.70 -15.46
CA VAL A 101 2.52 14.29 -15.17
C VAL A 101 3.55 13.74 -14.20
N ALA A 102 4.85 13.95 -14.48
CA ALA A 102 5.92 13.47 -13.62
C ALA A 102 5.85 14.06 -12.20
N HIS A 103 5.69 15.38 -12.11
CA HIS A 103 5.52 16.09 -10.84
C HIS A 103 4.33 15.52 -10.05
N ARG A 104 3.18 15.31 -10.70
CA ARG A 104 2.00 14.75 -10.04
C ARG A 104 2.23 13.32 -9.57
N SER A 105 2.87 12.47 -10.37
CA SER A 105 3.18 11.09 -10.00
C SER A 105 4.10 11.05 -8.76
N PHE A 106 5.14 11.88 -8.73
CA PHE A 106 6.06 11.95 -7.59
C PHE A 106 5.39 12.49 -6.34
N THR A 107 4.57 13.55 -6.45
CA THR A 107 3.81 14.08 -5.31
C THR A 107 2.85 13.05 -4.75
N GLN A 108 2.12 12.31 -5.58
CA GLN A 108 1.21 11.27 -5.09
C GLN A 108 1.92 10.15 -4.34
N ARG A 109 3.09 9.72 -4.81
CA ARG A 109 3.92 8.74 -4.10
C ARG A 109 4.44 9.29 -2.77
N ARG A 110 4.84 10.56 -2.74
CA ARG A 110 5.26 11.24 -1.52
C ARG A 110 4.11 11.33 -0.51
N ASP A 111 2.91 11.68 -0.97
CA ASP A 111 1.74 11.80 -0.10
C ASP A 111 1.31 10.44 0.48
N GLN A 112 1.48 9.35 -0.29
CA GLN A 112 1.31 7.98 0.23
C GLN A 112 2.27 7.70 1.38
N MET A 113 3.57 8.00 1.23
CA MET A 113 4.56 7.82 2.29
C MET A 113 4.20 8.61 3.55
N ILE A 114 3.70 9.84 3.40
CA ILE A 114 3.27 10.67 4.53
C ILE A 114 2.03 10.10 5.21
N GLY A 115 1.05 9.62 4.43
CA GLY A 115 -0.15 8.99 4.98
C GLY A 115 0.19 7.80 5.86
N ASP A 116 1.08 6.93 5.39
CA ASP A 116 1.54 5.77 6.14
C ASP A 116 2.33 6.17 7.39
N ALA A 117 3.26 7.13 7.27
CA ALA A 117 4.03 7.64 8.41
C ALA A 117 3.14 8.29 9.50
N LEU A 118 2.12 9.04 9.08
CA LEU A 118 1.15 9.67 9.99
C LEU A 118 0.36 8.60 10.77
N GLN A 119 -0.18 7.59 10.06
CA GLN A 119 -0.95 6.53 10.71
C GLN A 119 -0.07 5.72 11.67
N LEU A 120 1.15 5.36 11.25
CA LEU A 120 2.11 4.65 12.08
C LEU A 120 2.46 5.42 13.36
N THR A 121 2.61 6.75 13.25
CA THR A 121 2.83 7.63 14.40
C THR A 121 1.68 7.55 15.40
N PHE A 122 0.43 7.65 14.93
CA PHE A 122 -0.75 7.55 15.80
C PHE A 122 -0.87 6.17 16.46
N ASP A 123 -0.60 5.11 15.70
CA ASP A 123 -0.67 3.73 16.17
C ASP A 123 0.37 3.47 17.27
N ALA A 124 1.64 3.83 17.02
CA ALA A 124 2.73 3.68 18.00
C ALA A 124 2.47 4.52 19.25
N THR A 125 2.02 5.78 19.08
CA THR A 125 1.68 6.67 20.20
C THR A 125 0.57 6.08 21.05
N HIS A 126 -0.48 5.54 20.43
CA HIS A 126 -1.58 4.93 21.16
C HIS A 126 -1.13 3.66 21.88
N TRP A 127 -0.36 2.79 21.22
CA TRP A 127 0.11 1.54 21.78
C TRP A 127 1.04 1.77 22.98
N ASN A 128 2.04 2.66 22.85
CA ASN A 128 2.95 3.04 23.94
C ASN A 128 2.19 3.62 25.14
N ARG A 129 1.13 4.41 24.91
CA ARG A 129 0.30 4.96 25.99
C ARG A 129 -0.49 3.87 26.73
N VAL A 130 -0.94 2.83 26.03
CA VAL A 130 -1.68 1.71 26.63
C VAL A 130 -0.75 0.76 27.39
N HIS A 131 0.48 0.58 26.90
CA HIS A 131 1.51 -0.31 27.47
C HIS A 131 2.63 0.54 28.09
N ALA A 132 2.26 1.44 29.01
CA ALA A 132 3.18 2.41 29.60
C ALA A 132 4.22 1.79 30.56
N ASP A 133 4.02 0.53 30.93
CA ASP A 133 4.92 -0.30 31.74
C ASP A 133 5.95 -1.08 30.91
N GLU A 134 5.83 -1.06 29.58
CA GLU A 134 6.78 -1.68 28.65
C GLU A 134 7.76 -0.64 28.07
N GLU A 135 8.90 -1.13 27.54
CA GLU A 135 9.85 -0.26 26.82
C GLU A 135 9.15 0.35 25.59
N PRO A 136 9.12 1.68 25.44
CA PRO A 136 8.42 2.32 24.33
C PRO A 136 8.98 1.90 22.97
N ILE A 137 8.07 1.59 22.05
CA ILE A 137 8.44 1.37 20.65
C ILE A 137 8.71 2.73 20.01
N ASN A 138 9.98 3.02 19.74
CA ASN A 138 10.42 4.23 19.06
C ASN A 138 10.54 3.98 17.56
N MET A 139 9.69 4.64 16.78
CA MET A 139 9.71 4.57 15.32
C MET A 139 10.36 5.82 14.75
N VAL A 140 11.56 5.69 14.17
CA VAL A 140 12.23 6.78 13.46
C VAL A 140 11.61 6.92 12.07
N LEU A 141 11.16 8.13 11.73
CA LEU A 141 10.54 8.45 10.44
C LEU A 141 11.40 9.36 9.57
N ASP A 142 12.60 9.69 10.04
CA ASP A 142 13.65 10.26 9.22
C ASP A 142 14.37 9.12 8.51
N PHE A 143 14.08 8.95 7.21
CA PHE A 143 14.62 7.88 6.39
C PHE A 143 15.93 8.27 5.67
N THR A 144 16.54 9.42 5.99
CA THR A 144 17.74 9.89 5.28
C THR A 144 18.85 8.85 5.29
N ASP A 145 19.18 8.29 6.45
CA ASP A 145 20.24 7.30 6.58
C ASP A 145 19.82 5.96 5.97
N ASP A 146 18.58 5.51 6.17
CA ASP A 146 18.05 4.28 5.57
C ASP A 146 18.14 4.27 4.03
N VAL A 147 17.85 5.42 3.40
CA VAL A 147 17.94 5.58 1.95
C VAL A 147 19.41 5.59 1.51
N ALA A 148 20.28 6.30 2.22
CA ALA A 148 21.70 6.37 1.90
C ALA A 148 22.38 4.99 2.01
N GLU A 149 22.05 4.21 3.04
CA GLU A 149 22.55 2.85 3.23
C GLU A 149 22.12 1.96 2.06
N LYS A 150 20.83 1.99 1.67
CA LYS A 150 20.34 1.19 0.54
C LYS A 150 20.95 1.59 -0.80
N MET A 151 21.17 2.89 -1.02
CA MET A 151 21.88 3.36 -2.23
C MET A 151 23.31 2.82 -2.27
N THR A 152 24.02 2.91 -1.15
CA THR A 152 25.41 2.43 -1.05
C THR A 152 25.49 0.92 -1.26
N ALA A 153 24.58 0.14 -0.65
CA ALA A 153 24.53 -1.30 -0.83
C ALA A 153 24.33 -1.70 -2.30
N MET A 154 23.47 -0.98 -3.03
CA MET A 154 23.27 -1.21 -4.47
C MET A 154 24.52 -0.88 -5.30
N ASP A 155 25.19 0.24 -4.99
CA ASP A 155 26.39 0.64 -5.72
C ASP A 155 27.53 -0.40 -5.53
N ILE A 156 27.64 -1.01 -4.33
CA ILE A 156 28.63 -2.08 -4.06
C ILE A 156 28.30 -3.38 -4.82
N GLU A 157 27.03 -3.78 -4.87
CA GLU A 157 26.60 -5.00 -5.59
C GLU A 157 26.87 -4.89 -7.10
N ASP A 158 26.67 -3.71 -7.69
CA ASP A 158 26.97 -3.45 -9.11
C ASP A 158 28.49 -3.40 -9.38
N GLU A 159 29.35 -3.02 -8.42
CA GLU A 159 30.82 -3.09 -8.56
C GLU A 159 31.39 -4.53 -8.47
N ALA A 160 30.68 -5.43 -7.79
CA ALA A 160 31.12 -6.81 -7.55
C ALA A 160 30.71 -7.81 -8.66
N ALA A 161 29.87 -7.40 -9.62
CA ALA A 161 29.29 -8.22 -10.69
C ALA A 161 30.01 -8.02 -12.04
#